data_AF-A0A8U0MA99-F1
#
_entry.id   AF-A0A8U0MA99-F1
#
_cell.length_a   1.000
_cell.length_b   1.000
_cell.length_c   1.000
_cell.angle_alpha   90.00
_cell.angle_beta   90.00
_cell.angle_gamma   90.00
#
_symmetry.space_group_name_H-M   'P 1'
#
loop_
_entity.id
_entity.type
_entity.pdbx_description
1 polymer ?
#
loop_
_entity_poly.entity_id
_entity_poly.type
_entity_poly.pdbx_seq_one_letter_code
_entity_poly.pdbx_strand_id
1 'polypeptide(L)'
;MKKYLIVYYNGVFPSFERVETVHDVHDHVLAIYRSHPAQAGSVLSVIDCTNDRTLYYGNVETLVKKWERASNPVFAAQMPWHFSLRPILHLFNLI
;
A
#
# COMPACT_ATOMS: atom_id res chain seq x y z
N MET A 1 10.53 -10.62 11.99
CA MET A 1 10.08 -11.50 10.88
C MET A 1 9.41 -10.59 9.88
N LYS A 2 9.91 -10.55 8.64
CA LYS A 2 9.35 -9.69 7.60
C LYS A 2 7.92 -10.12 7.27
N LYS A 3 6.96 -9.25 7.54
CA LYS A 3 5.51 -9.54 7.51
C LYS A 3 4.87 -9.22 6.18
N TYR A 4 5.46 -8.30 5.42
CA TYR A 4 4.90 -7.82 4.17
C TYR A 4 5.85 -8.08 3.01
N LEU A 5 5.30 -8.51 1.89
CA LEU A 5 5.97 -8.64 0.61
C LEU A 5 5.39 -7.62 -0.36
N ILE A 6 6.25 -6.76 -0.89
CA ILE A 6 5.96 -5.81 -1.94
C ILE A 6 6.48 -6.42 -3.23
N VAL A 7 5.59 -6.57 -4.21
CA VAL A 7 5.92 -7.03 -5.56
C VAL A 7 5.63 -5.89 -6.50
N TYR A 8 6.62 -5.44 -7.27
CA TYR A 8 6.41 -4.39 -8.25
C TYR A 8 7.02 -4.78 -9.59
N TYR A 9 6.36 -4.41 -10.68
CA TYR A 9 6.87 -4.61 -12.04
C TYR A 9 7.23 -3.27 -12.66
N ASN A 10 8.50 -3.08 -13.00
CA ASN A 10 9.02 -1.83 -13.57
C ASN A 10 9.09 -1.82 -15.11
N GLY A 11 8.47 -2.80 -15.77
CA GLY A 11 8.51 -2.95 -17.23
C GLY A 11 9.60 -3.88 -17.75
N VAL A 12 10.59 -4.25 -16.91
CA VAL A 12 11.68 -5.15 -17.31
C VAL A 12 11.63 -6.47 -16.53
N PHE A 13 11.62 -6.40 -15.20
CA PHE A 13 11.53 -7.59 -14.33
C PHE A 13 10.67 -7.30 -13.11
N PRO A 14 10.02 -8.33 -12.54
CA PRO A 14 9.38 -8.19 -11.24
C PRO A 14 10.46 -8.07 -10.16
N SER A 15 10.27 -7.09 -9.28
CA SER A 15 11.07 -6.87 -8.09
C SER A 15 10.28 -7.26 -6.86
N PHE A 16 10.98 -7.81 -5.87
CA PHE A 16 10.40 -8.34 -4.65
C PHE A 16 11.12 -7.74 -3.45
N GLU A 17 10.41 -6.97 -2.64
CA GLU A 17 10.94 -6.38 -1.41
C GLU A 17 10.16 -6.88 -0.20
N ARG A 18 10.86 -7.22 0.88
CA ARG A 18 10.21 -7.67 2.11
C ARG A 18 10.45 -6.67 3.23
N VAL A 19 9.38 -6.28 3.90
CA VAL A 19 9.41 -5.29 4.99
C VAL A 19 8.66 -5.78 6.22
N GLU A 20 8.91 -5.15 7.36
CA GLU A 20 8.36 -5.60 8.65
C GLU A 20 7.08 -4.85 9.03
N THR A 21 7.00 -3.56 8.72
CA THR A 21 5.90 -2.70 9.14
C THR A 21 5.09 -2.15 7.95
N VAL A 22 3.85 -1.72 8.23
CA VAL A 22 2.99 -1.04 7.24
C VAL A 22 3.58 0.33 6.87
N HIS A 23 4.31 0.97 7.78
CA HIS A 23 4.98 2.23 7.51
C HIS A 23 6.10 2.05 6.47
N ASP A 24 6.90 1.00 6.60
CA ASP A 24 7.93 0.65 5.60
C ASP A 24 7.30 0.32 4.23
N VAL A 25 6.13 -0.33 4.22
CA VAL A 25 5.37 -0.56 2.98
C VAL A 25 5.04 0.77 2.32
N HIS A 26 4.50 1.71 3.10
CA HIS A 26 4.12 3.03 2.61
C HIS A 26 5.32 3.78 2.02
N ASP A 27 6.42 3.85 2.76
CA ASP A 27 7.62 4.59 2.35
C ASP A 27 8.25 3.98 1.10
N HIS A 28 8.29 2.66 1.01
CA HIS A 28 8.82 1.96 -0.16
C HIS A 28 7.95 2.18 -1.39
N VAL A 29 6.62 2.11 -1.27
CA VAL A 29 5.71 2.39 -2.38
C VAL A 29 5.80 3.86 -2.82
N LEU A 30 5.93 4.79 -1.87
CA LEU A 30 6.11 6.21 -2.17
C LEU A 30 7.46 6.45 -2.89
N ALA A 31 8.52 5.75 -2.49
CA ALA A 31 9.80 5.79 -3.17
C ALA A 31 9.70 5.22 -4.60
N ILE A 32 8.98 4.10 -4.81
CA ILE A 32 8.72 3.56 -6.16
C ILE A 32 7.97 4.57 -7.02
N TYR A 33 6.94 5.22 -6.46
CA TYR A 33 6.16 6.24 -7.15
C TYR A 33 7.01 7.47 -7.54
N ARG A 34 7.95 7.89 -6.69
CA ARG A 34 8.79 9.09 -6.91
C ARG A 34 10.05 8.85 -7.74
N SER A 35 10.63 7.64 -7.66
CA SER A 35 11.96 7.33 -8.23
C SER A 35 11.96 7.06 -9.72
N HIS A 36 10.79 6.90 -10.33
CA HIS A 36 10.64 6.82 -11.78
C HIS A 36 9.51 7.74 -12.21
N PRO A 37 9.45 8.17 -13.49
CA PRO A 37 8.17 8.36 -14.12
C PRO A 37 7.50 6.98 -14.09
N ALA A 38 6.80 6.66 -12.99
CA ALA A 38 6.00 5.46 -12.89
C ALA A 38 5.18 5.43 -14.16
N GLN A 39 5.53 4.53 -15.09
CA GLN A 39 4.66 4.30 -16.22
C GLN A 39 3.31 4.04 -15.58
N ALA A 40 2.27 4.76 -15.98
CA ALA A 40 0.93 4.66 -15.39
C ALA A 40 0.29 3.26 -15.58
N GLY A 41 1.09 2.23 -15.87
CA GLY A 41 0.77 0.81 -15.88
C GLY A 41 1.68 -0.06 -15.01
N SER A 42 2.62 0.48 -14.23
CA SER A 42 3.45 -0.32 -13.31
C SER A 42 2.56 -0.95 -12.23
N VAL A 43 2.45 -2.28 -12.28
CA VAL A 43 1.63 -3.06 -11.36
C VAL A 43 2.41 -3.27 -10.06
N LEU A 44 1.74 -2.96 -8.95
CA LEU A 44 2.25 -3.17 -7.60
C LEU A 44 1.27 -4.02 -6.80
N SER A 45 1.80 -4.97 -6.06
CA SER A 45 1.06 -5.78 -5.09
C SER A 45 1.73 -5.72 -3.72
N VAL A 46 0.91 -5.64 -2.68
CA VAL A 46 1.33 -5.73 -1.29
C VAL A 46 0.65 -6.94 -0.67
N ILE A 47 1.43 -7.86 -0.13
CA ILE A 47 0.98 -9.12 0.43
C ILE A 47 1.37 -9.15 1.91
N ASP A 48 0.41 -9.45 2.77
CA ASP A 48 0.65 -9.83 4.15
C ASP A 48 0.98 -11.32 4.19
N CYS A 49 2.25 -11.63 4.43
CA CYS A 49 2.78 -12.98 4.50
C CYS A 49 2.45 -13.68 5.83
N THR A 50 1.94 -12.96 6.83
CA THR A 50 1.53 -13.58 8.10
C THR A 50 0.12 -14.15 8.01
N ASN A 51 -0.73 -13.52 7.22
CA ASN A 51 -2.13 -13.91 7.02
C ASN A 51 -2.40 -14.46 5.61
N ASP A 52 -1.35 -14.69 4.81
CA ASP A 52 -1.40 -15.12 3.41
C ASP A 52 -2.44 -14.38 2.56
N ARG A 53 -2.52 -13.05 2.75
CA ARG A 53 -3.55 -12.20 2.14
C ARG A 53 -2.92 -11.09 1.32
N THR A 54 -3.46 -10.86 0.12
CA THR A 54 -3.16 -9.66 -0.65
C THR A 54 -3.88 -8.46 -0.05
N LEU A 55 -3.11 -7.48 0.43
CA LEU A 55 -3.64 -6.21 0.94
C LEU A 55 -3.96 -5.24 -0.19
N TYR A 56 -3.14 -5.26 -1.24
CA TYR A 56 -3.34 -4.42 -2.41
C TYR A 56 -2.81 -5.08 -3.69
N TYR A 57 -3.46 -4.77 -4.81
CA TYR A 57 -3.02 -5.08 -6.15
C TYR A 57 -3.53 -3.98 -7.10
N GLY A 58 -2.65 -3.42 -7.94
CA GLY A 58 -3.03 -2.43 -8.95
C GLY A 58 -1.91 -1.49 -9.36
N ASN A 59 -2.25 -0.45 -10.10
CA ASN A 59 -1.29 0.60 -10.48
C ASN A 59 -0.84 1.38 -9.23
N VAL A 60 0.47 1.60 -9.11
CA VAL A 60 1.10 2.38 -8.04
C VAL A 60 0.49 3.78 -7.85
N GLU A 61 0.09 4.47 -8.93
CA GLU A 61 -0.57 5.79 -8.86
C GLU A 61 -1.93 5.71 -8.16
N THR A 62 -2.69 4.65 -8.44
CA THR A 62 -3.98 4.43 -7.79
C THR A 62 -3.80 4.13 -6.30
N LEU A 63 -2.71 3.45 -5.92
CA LEU A 63 -2.40 3.15 -4.53
C LEU A 63 -2.05 4.43 -3.76
N VAL A 64 -1.15 5.26 -4.29
CA VAL A 64 -0.77 6.53 -3.67
C VAL A 64 -1.97 7.46 -3.53
N LYS A 65 -2.78 7.63 -4.60
CA LYS A 65 -4.03 8.42 -4.54
C LYS A 65 -5.01 7.90 -3.49
N LYS A 66 -5.11 6.58 -3.31
CA LYS A 66 -5.97 5.98 -2.28
C LYS A 66 -5.45 6.28 -0.87
N TRP A 67 -4.14 6.23 -0.65
CA TRP A 67 -3.56 6.61 0.64
C TRP A 67 -3.69 8.09 0.93
N GLU A 68 -3.41 8.96 -0.04
CA GLU A 68 -3.61 10.41 0.10
C GLU A 68 -5.05 10.74 0.49
N ARG A 69 -6.03 10.08 -0.15
CA ARG A 69 -7.45 10.21 0.21
C ARG A 69 -7.77 9.68 1.60
N ALA A 70 -7.17 8.56 2.02
CA ALA A 70 -7.38 8.01 3.36
C ALA A 70 -6.73 8.86 4.46
N SER A 71 -5.60 9.51 4.16
CA SER A 71 -4.93 10.46 5.06
C SER A 71 -5.59 11.84 5.09
N ASN A 72 -6.48 12.15 4.14
CA ASN A 72 -7.17 13.43 4.09
C ASN A 72 -8.47 13.37 4.93
N PRO A 73 -8.55 14.15 6.03
CA PRO A 73 -9.67 14.11 6.97
C PRO A 73 -11.02 14.50 6.33
N VAL A 74 -11.02 15.24 5.22
CA VAL A 74 -12.24 15.68 4.52
C VAL A 74 -12.89 14.54 3.73
N PHE A 75 -12.10 13.62 3.17
CA PHE A 75 -12.59 12.49 2.37
C PHE A 75 -12.93 11.26 3.22
N ALA A 76 -12.31 11.11 4.39
CA ALA A 76 -12.61 10.05 5.35
C ALA A 76 -14.08 10.07 5.84
N ALA A 77 -14.73 11.24 5.80
CA ALA A 77 -16.11 11.42 6.25
C ALA A 77 -17.20 10.96 5.24
N GLN A 78 -16.86 10.69 3.97
CA GLN A 78 -17.85 10.43 2.90
C GLN A 78 -17.90 8.99 2.38
N MET A 79 -17.16 8.04 2.97
CA MET A 79 -17.15 6.65 2.48
C MET A 79 -18.17 5.76 3.22
N PRO A 80 -19.11 5.11 2.52
CA PRO A 80 -19.90 4.03 3.09
C PRO A 80 -19.00 2.81 3.34
N TRP A 81 -18.92 2.42 4.61
CA TRP A 81 -18.03 1.43 5.22
C TRP A 81 -18.30 -0.03 4.78
N HIS A 82 -18.19 -0.34 3.48
CA HIS A 82 -18.26 -1.73 2.97
C HIS A 82 -16.95 -2.23 2.36
N PHE A 83 -15.81 -1.59 2.67
CA PHE A 83 -14.50 -2.21 2.45
C PHE A 83 -13.98 -2.76 3.77
N SER A 84 -13.78 -4.08 3.80
CA SER A 84 -13.14 -4.82 4.90
C SER A 84 -11.67 -4.41 5.05
N LEU A 85 -11.48 -3.26 5.70
CA LEU A 85 -10.27 -2.80 6.36
C LEU A 85 -10.51 -2.77 7.88
N ARG A 86 -10.95 -3.90 8.46
CA ARG A 86 -10.91 -4.10 9.91
C ARG A 86 -9.81 -5.10 10.26
N PRO A 87 -8.78 -4.75 11.08
CA PRO A 87 -8.52 -3.47 11.76
C PRO A 87 -7.21 -2.80 11.29
N ILE A 88 -7.28 -1.65 10.62
CA ILE A 88 -6.14 -0.69 10.53
C ILE A 88 -6.36 0.52 11.45
N LEU A 89 -7.51 0.64 12.11
CA LEU A 89 -7.86 1.82 12.94
C LEU A 89 -7.84 1.59 14.47
N HIS A 90 -7.26 0.49 14.97
CA HIS A 90 -6.95 0.38 16.40
C HIS A 90 -5.55 0.88 16.78
N LEU A 91 -4.72 1.34 15.84
CA LEU A 91 -3.32 1.68 16.12
C LEU A 91 -3.05 3.18 16.40
N PHE A 92 -4.07 4.05 16.39
CA PHE A 92 -3.91 5.47 16.71
C PHE A 92 -4.43 5.86 18.11
N ASN A 93 -4.83 4.90 18.95
CA ASN A 93 -5.20 5.15 20.35
C ASN A 93 -4.46 4.18 21.29
N LEU A 94 -3.17 4.43 21.49
CA LEU A 94 -2.40 3.97 22.65
C LEU A 94 -1.12 4.82 22.78
N ILE A 95 -1.34 6.12 23.05
CA ILE A 95 -0.51 6.94 23.93
C ILE A 95 -1.48 7.51 24.96
#